data_AF-A0A1S2V429-F1
#
_entry.id   AF-A0A1S2V429-F1
#
_cell.length_a   1.000
_cell.length_b   1.000
_cell.length_c   1.000
_cell.angle_alpha   90.00
_cell.angle_beta   90.00
_cell.angle_gamma   90.00
#
_symmetry.space_group_name_H-M   'P 1'
#
loop_
_entity.id
_entity.type
_entity.pdbx_description
1 polymer ?
#
loop_
_entity_poly.entity_id
_entity_poly.type
_entity_poly.pdbx_seq_one_letter_code
_entity_poly.pdbx_strand_id
1 'polypeptide(L)' 'MKPFIRPLFLLGAALYLGVTDYWFGRAVPALLATGSGAEQIGAFLGTVAWLLLTIAIAIFAVIQFVKPSRPTSTK' A
#
# COMPACT_ATOMS: atom_id res chain seq x y z
N MET A 1 -6.42 1.14 -25.96
CA MET A 1 -5.33 0.64 -25.09
C MET A 1 -5.87 0.41 -23.67
N LYS A 2 -6.44 -0.79 -23.41
CA LYS A 2 -7.04 -1.17 -22.11
C LYS A 2 -6.53 -2.50 -21.50
N PRO A 3 -5.79 -3.41 -22.19
CA PRO A 3 -5.52 -4.74 -21.63
C PRO A 3 -4.35 -4.82 -20.64
N PHE A 4 -3.39 -3.88 -20.64
CA PHE A 4 -2.15 -3.99 -19.86
C PHE A 4 -2.21 -3.44 -18.42
N ILE A 5 -3.22 -2.65 -18.08
CA ILE A 5 -3.32 -2.00 -16.75
C ILE A 5 -3.60 -3.02 -15.64
N ARG A 6 -4.37 -4.08 -15.94
CA ARG A 6 -4.76 -5.12 -14.98
C ARG A 6 -3.59 -5.98 -14.50
N PRO A 7 -2.75 -6.59 -15.38
CA PRO A 7 -1.63 -7.40 -14.93
C PRO A 7 -0.59 -6.59 -14.14
N LEU A 8 -0.35 -5.33 -14.51
CA LEU A 8 0.56 -4.45 -13.78
C LEU A 8 0.03 -4.11 -12.38
N PHE A 9 -1.28 -3.88 -12.24
CA PHE A 9 -1.90 -3.66 -10.93
C PHE A 9 -1.77 -4.89 -10.02
N LEU A 10 -2.02 -6.09 -10.55
CA LEU A 10 -1.88 -7.34 -9.80
C LEU A 10 -0.43 -7.61 -9.40
N LEU A 11 0.53 -7.37 -10.31
CA LEU A 11 1.95 -7.47 -10.00
C LEU A 11 2.36 -6.48 -8.90
N GLY A 12 1.90 -5.23 -9.00
CA GLY A 12 2.14 -4.21 -7.97
C GLY A 12 1.55 -4.61 -6.62
N ALA A 13 0.33 -5.17 -6.60
CA ALA A 13 -0.30 -5.68 -5.38
C ALA A 13 0.49 -6.85 -4.77
N ALA A 14 0.95 -7.80 -5.58
CA ALA A 14 1.76 -8.93 -5.10
C ALA A 14 3.10 -8.46 -4.51
N LEU A 15 3.78 -7.52 -5.17
CA LEU A 15 5.02 -6.92 -4.65
C LEU A 15 4.76 -6.17 -3.33
N TYR A 16 3.68 -5.39 -3.27
CA TYR A 16 3.30 -4.66 -2.07
C TYR A 16 3.05 -5.60 -0.88
N LEU A 17 2.33 -6.71 -1.11
CA LEU A 17 2.10 -7.72 -0.08
C LEU A 17 3.39 -8.41 0.37
N GLY A 18 4.28 -8.76 -0.56
CA GLY A 18 5.57 -9.38 -0.22
C GLY A 18 6.47 -8.45 0.60
N VAL A 19 6.54 -7.17 0.23
CA VAL A 19 7.26 -6.16 1.02
C VAL A 19 6.64 -5.98 2.40
N THR A 20 5.30 -5.98 2.48
CA THR A 20 4.56 -5.86 3.75
C THR A 20 4.85 -7.06 4.66
N ASP A 21 4.77 -8.28 4.14
CA ASP A 21 5.05 -9.51 4.89
C ASP A 21 6.49 -9.53 5.41
N TYR A 22 7.47 -9.18 4.57
CA TYR A 22 8.85 -9.06 4.99
C TYR A 22 9.04 -7.97 6.07
N TRP A 23 8.42 -6.81 5.88
CA TRP A 23 8.55 -5.67 6.78
C TRP A 23 8.03 -5.99 8.17
N PHE A 24 6.80 -6.50 8.29
CA PHE A 24 6.19 -6.79 9.58
C PHE A 24 6.58 -8.15 10.17
N GLY A 25 6.88 -9.14 9.34
CA GLY A 25 7.27 -10.47 9.79
C GLY A 25 8.73 -10.56 10.24
N ARG A 26 9.62 -9.72 9.68
CA ARG A 26 11.07 -9.81 9.95
C ARG A 26 11.71 -8.47 10.30
N ALA A 27 11.58 -7.47 9.44
CA ALA A 27 12.37 -6.24 9.57
C ALA A 27 12.01 -5.45 10.83
N VAL A 28 10.74 -5.13 11.04
CA VAL A 28 10.27 -4.38 12.22
C VAL A 28 10.54 -5.16 13.52
N PRO A 29 10.20 -6.45 13.66
CA PRO A 29 10.54 -7.21 14.86
C PRO A 29 12.04 -7.20 15.19
N ALA A 30 12.90 -7.37 14.18
CA ALA A 30 14.35 -7.31 14.38
C ALA A 30 14.82 -5.92 14.82
N LEU A 31 14.33 -4.86 14.18
CA LEU A 31 14.67 -3.47 14.53
C LEU A 31 14.17 -3.07 15.92
N LEU A 32 13.01 -3.59 16.35
CA LEU A 32 12.50 -3.34 17.70
C LEU A 32 13.27 -4.13 18.77
N ALA A 33 13.73 -5.35 18.45
CA ALA A 33 14.43 -6.21 19.40
C ALA A 33 15.90 -5.83 19.60
N THR A 34 16.60 -5.46 18.53
CA THR A 34 18.06 -5.26 18.55
C THR A 34 18.52 -3.91 18.00
N GLY A 35 17.60 -3.10 17.47
CA GLY A 35 17.95 -1.80 16.89
C GLY A 35 18.23 -0.74 17.94
N SER A 36 19.17 0.13 17.62
CA SER A 36 19.43 1.39 18.33
C SER A 36 18.23 2.34 18.23
N GLY A 37 18.18 3.37 19.09
CA GLY A 37 17.08 4.35 19.06
C GLY A 37 16.90 5.03 17.69
N ALA A 38 17.99 5.27 16.95
CA ALA A 38 17.92 5.82 15.60
C ALA A 38 17.27 4.83 14.60
N GLU A 39 17.59 3.55 14.71
CA GLU A 39 17.00 2.49 13.87
C GLU A 39 15.52 2.28 14.18
N GLN A 40 15.12 2.41 15.45
CA GLN A 40 13.72 2.34 15.86
C GLN A 40 12.91 3.53 15.31
N ILE A 41 13.48 4.74 15.32
CA ILE A 41 12.87 5.92 14.67
C ILE A 41 12.75 5.67 13.15
N GLY A 42 13.78 5.09 12.54
CA GLY A 42 13.73 4.66 11.13
C GLY A 42 12.61 3.66 10.85
N ALA A 43 12.43 2.66 11.71
CA ALA A 43 11.35 1.68 11.62
C ALA A 43 9.96 2.32 11.75
N PHE A 44 9.82 3.31 12.66
CA PHE A 44 8.60 4.10 12.80
C PHE A 44 8.30 4.89 11.53
N LEU A 45 9.27 5.64 11.00
CA LEU A 45 9.11 6.40 9.76
C LEU A 45 8.80 5.50 8.57
N GLY A 46 9.43 4.32 8.49
CA GLY A 46 9.12 3.32 7.47
C GLY A 46 7.68 2.81 7.56
N THR A 47 7.16 2.63 8.78
CA THR A 47 5.77 2.23 9.01
C THR A 47 4.78 3.36 8.67
N VAL A 48 5.12 4.61 8.99
CA VAL A 48 4.34 5.79 8.57
C VAL A 48 4.29 5.90 7.04
N ALA A 49 5.43 5.73 6.36
CA ALA A 49 5.50 5.74 4.91
C ALA A 49 4.66 4.60 4.29
N TRP A 50 4.69 3.40 4.89
CA TRP A 50 3.87 2.27 4.49
C TRP A 50 2.37 2.57 4.61
N LEU A 51 1.91 3.18 5.71
CA LEU A 51 0.51 3.60 5.89
C LEU A 51 0.08 4.62 4.81
N LEU A 52 0.91 5.63 4.56
CA LEU A 52 0.64 6.64 3.53
C LEU A 52 0.55 6.01 2.13
N LEU A 53 1.45 5.08 1.81
CA LEU A 53 1.43 4.34 0.56
C LEU A 53 0.14 3.50 0.44
N THR A 54 -0.27 2.82 1.52
CA THR A 54 -1.52 2.04 1.56
C THR A 54 -2.73 2.92 1.21
N ILE A 55 -2.82 4.09 1.83
CA ILE A 55 -3.93 5.03 1.63
C ILE A 55 -3.92 5.54 0.18
N ALA A 56 -2.75 5.90 -0.36
CA ALA A 56 -2.63 6.33 -1.75
C ALA A 56 -3.09 5.24 -2.73
N ILE A 57 -2.69 3.99 -2.51
CA ILE A 57 -3.13 2.84 -3.31
C ILE A 57 -4.65 2.65 -3.19
N ALA A 58 -5.21 2.74 -1.98
CA ALA A 58 -6.65 2.60 -1.75
C ALA A 58 -7.46 3.69 -2.48
N ILE A 59 -7.03 4.95 -2.38
CA ILE A 59 -7.67 6.08 -3.09
C ILE A 59 -7.57 5.87 -4.60
N PHE A 60 -6.39 5.52 -5.12
CA PHE A 60 -6.18 5.25 -6.54
C PHE A 60 -7.08 4.11 -7.03
N ALA A 61 -7.18 3.02 -6.25
CA ALA A 61 -8.05 1.89 -6.55
C ALA A 61 -9.53 2.30 -6.55
N VAL A 62 -9.98 3.08 -5.57
CA VAL A 62 -11.36 3.59 -5.53
C VAL A 62 -11.66 4.40 -6.78
N ILE A 63 -10.81 5.37 -7.14
CA ILE A 63 -11.03 6.22 -8.33
C ILE A 63 -11.09 5.40 -9.62
N GLN A 64 -10.22 4.39 -9.76
CA GLN A 64 -10.08 3.63 -11.00
C GLN A 64 -11.08 2.48 -11.15
N PHE A 65 -11.52 1.88 -10.04
CA PHE A 65 -12.37 0.68 -10.05
C PHE A 65 -13.80 0.94 -9.57
N VAL A 66 -14.04 1.97 -8.74
CA VAL A 66 -15.40 2.37 -8.38
C VAL A 66 -15.92 3.26 -9.50
N LYS A 67 -16.84 2.73 -10.32
CA LYS A 67 -17.63 3.59 -11.20
C LYS A 67 -18.42 4.55 -10.31
N PRO A 68 -18.33 5.88 -10.52
CA PRO A 68 -19.27 6.78 -9.90
C PRO A 68 -20.67 6.33 -10.32
N SER A 69 -21.53 6.01 -9.36
CA SER A 69 -22.97 5.87 -9.59
C SER A 69 -23.41 7.22 -10.15
N ARG A 70 -23.58 7.32 -11.48
CA ARG A 70 -24.20 8.50 -12.07
C ARG A 70 -25.53 8.67 -11.35
N PRO A 71 -25.83 9.83 -10.71
CA PRO A 71 -27.18 10.06 -10.24
C PRO A 71 -28.07 9.91 -11.48
N THR A 72 -28.97 8.94 -11.43
CA THR A 72 -30.00 8.76 -12.44
C THR A 72 -30.74 10.09 -12.49
N SER A 73 -30.58 10.81 -13.59
CA SER A 73 -31.35 12.02 -13.88
C SER A 73 -32.81 11.60 -13.99
N THR A 74 -33.55 11.72 -12.90
CA THR A 74 -35.00 11.62 -12.92
C THR A 74 -35.53 12.92 -13.48
N LYS A 75 -36.19 12.81 -14.63
CA LYS A 75 -36.90 13.90 -15.32
C LYS A 75 -37.89 14.61 -14.40
#